data_AF-A0A1D1XPR4-F1
#
_entry.id   AF-A0A1D1XPR4-F1
#
_cell.length_a   1.000
_cell.length_b   1.000
_cell.length_c   1.000
_cell.angle_alpha   90.00
_cell.angle_beta   90.00
_cell.angle_gamma   90.00
#
_symmetry.space_group_name_H-M   'P 1'
#
loop_
_entity.id
_entity.type
_entity.pdbx_description
1 polymer ?
#
loop_
_entity_poly.entity_id
_entity_poly.type
_entity_poly.pdbx_seq_one_letter_code
_entity_poly.pdbx_strand_id
1 'polypeptide(L)'
;KARIAAYKICWSLGCFDSDILAAMDSAVSDGVDVISLSLSYGGTPLHENTLAIAAFAAMEKGIFVSTSAGNYGALYKSISRGIPWALTVGASTVDRRFAGTVVLGDGTTVDGGSLYIGEPLSTKQLRLALLDDCQNDTLLGRNKKNIVVCLGLADASYLTDLEIAVRDARLPGAIFISHSYYLEDFAKFTFPATLVPTGGDGQRILDYINKTSNPTASLQFRRTVLGKKPAPAVAQYSSRGPSLSCPDVLKPDIVAPGSLILAASDPYSFVLGEDNYSPFKILHGTSMACPHAAAVAAMLKVLHPDWSPAAVRSAMMTTASPLDNTGSPISDPVSNGAASPLAMGSGHLDPNRALDPGLVYDAGVDDYVGFLCAMNYTEQQIRTIVRSKNVTKRGSCSGASPLPDLNYPSFIAYFDPDEGSSGATANGTVREFHRTVTNVADGAWAYTARVTELDGFKISVNPHRLVFEGKGEKRSFTVRIVGHRKLNDYDVVHGALSWVDGEGKHVVRSPVVATTHNLPDTD
;
A
#
# COMPACT_ATOMS: atom_id res chain seq x y z
N LYS A 1 -13.62 -5.45 22.90
CA LYS A 1 -13.48 -6.20 21.62
C LYS A 1 -14.40 -5.56 20.60
N ALA A 2 -13.96 -5.38 19.36
CA ALA A 2 -14.79 -4.81 18.29
C ALA A 2 -15.99 -5.73 17.97
N ARG A 3 -17.08 -5.12 17.49
CA ARG A 3 -18.25 -5.82 16.94
C ARG A 3 -18.17 -5.77 15.41
N ILE A 4 -18.77 -6.74 14.73
CA ILE A 4 -18.80 -6.81 13.26
C ILE A 4 -20.26 -6.68 12.81
N ALA A 5 -20.52 -5.73 11.93
CA ALA A 5 -21.73 -5.63 11.13
C ALA A 5 -21.36 -5.87 9.68
N ALA A 6 -21.98 -6.86 9.04
CA ALA A 6 -21.64 -7.28 7.68
C ALA A 6 -22.71 -6.78 6.70
N TYR A 7 -22.29 -5.98 5.72
CA TYR A 7 -23.14 -5.49 4.64
C TYR A 7 -22.65 -6.09 3.33
N LYS A 8 -23.43 -7.01 2.76
CA LYS A 8 -23.04 -7.71 1.53
C LYS A 8 -23.34 -6.84 0.31
N ILE A 9 -22.28 -6.43 -0.37
CA ILE A 9 -22.34 -5.55 -1.56
C ILE A 9 -21.79 -6.19 -2.84
N CYS A 10 -21.17 -7.37 -2.71
CA CYS A 10 -20.55 -8.08 -3.81
C CYS A 10 -21.23 -9.44 -4.02
N TRP A 11 -21.49 -9.74 -5.28
CA TRP A 11 -22.10 -10.96 -5.76
C TRP A 11 -21.17 -11.61 -6.80
N SER A 12 -21.56 -12.77 -7.34
CA SER A 12 -20.80 -13.44 -8.39
C SER A 12 -20.60 -12.59 -9.65
N LEU A 13 -21.53 -11.67 -9.92
CA LEU A 13 -21.47 -10.72 -11.04
C LEU A 13 -20.67 -9.44 -10.74
N GLY A 14 -20.16 -9.29 -9.52
CA GLY A 14 -19.41 -8.11 -9.07
C GLY A 14 -20.12 -7.33 -7.98
N CYS A 15 -19.60 -6.14 -7.70
CA CYS A 15 -20.10 -5.22 -6.69
C CYS A 15 -20.71 -4.01 -7.41
N PHE A 16 -22.03 -3.84 -7.33
CA PHE A 16 -22.72 -2.76 -8.02
C PHE A 16 -22.69 -1.48 -7.19
N ASP A 17 -22.55 -0.34 -7.86
CA ASP A 17 -22.52 0.98 -7.21
C ASP A 17 -23.79 1.26 -6.39
N SER A 18 -24.95 0.80 -6.86
CA SER A 18 -26.22 0.90 -6.11
C SER A 18 -26.18 0.14 -4.79
N ASP A 19 -25.62 -1.07 -4.78
CA ASP A 19 -25.51 -1.91 -3.58
C ASP A 19 -24.53 -1.29 -2.59
N ILE A 20 -23.42 -0.72 -3.10
CA ILE A 20 -22.44 0.01 -2.28
C ILE A 20 -23.08 1.19 -1.58
N LEU A 21 -23.84 2.03 -2.30
CA LEU A 21 -24.55 3.16 -1.70
C LEU A 21 -25.52 2.71 -0.63
N ALA A 22 -26.37 1.73 -0.95
CA ALA A 22 -27.40 1.26 -0.02
C ALA A 22 -26.78 0.68 1.27
N ALA A 23 -25.70 -0.08 1.14
CA ALA A 23 -24.98 -0.64 2.28
C ALA A 23 -24.29 0.43 3.12
N MET A 24 -23.64 1.42 2.50
CA MET A 24 -23.00 2.51 3.22
C MET A 24 -24.03 3.40 3.92
N ASP A 25 -25.14 3.75 3.26
CA ASP A 25 -26.25 4.49 3.88
C ASP A 25 -26.81 3.72 5.08
N SER A 26 -26.96 2.40 4.96
CA SER A 26 -27.40 1.53 6.07
C SER A 26 -26.38 1.50 7.21
N ALA A 27 -25.10 1.32 6.91
CA ALA A 27 -24.03 1.31 7.91
C ALA A 27 -23.94 2.63 8.69
N VAL A 28 -24.10 3.76 7.99
CA VAL A 28 -24.17 5.08 8.62
C VAL A 28 -25.40 5.20 9.51
N SER A 29 -26.57 4.73 9.04
CA SER A 29 -27.81 4.75 9.82
C SER A 29 -27.75 3.86 11.07
N ASP A 30 -27.09 2.71 10.97
CA ASP A 30 -26.90 1.75 12.06
C ASP A 30 -25.86 2.24 13.09
N GLY A 31 -25.16 3.34 12.80
CA GLY A 31 -24.24 3.99 13.73
C GLY A 31 -22.91 3.25 13.91
N VAL A 32 -22.36 2.65 12.84
CA VAL A 32 -21.03 2.02 12.91
C VAL A 32 -19.94 3.07 13.15
N ASP A 33 -18.87 2.70 13.86
CA ASP A 33 -17.75 3.62 14.11
C ASP A 33 -16.74 3.69 12.96
N VAL A 34 -16.55 2.55 12.29
CA VAL A 34 -15.56 2.35 11.23
C VAL A 34 -16.13 1.46 10.12
N ILE A 35 -15.90 1.86 8.88
CA ILE A 35 -16.22 1.10 7.67
C ILE A 35 -14.91 0.63 7.02
N SER A 36 -14.80 -0.67 6.77
CA SER A 36 -13.70 -1.28 6.01
C SER A 36 -14.21 -1.73 4.64
N LEU A 37 -13.68 -1.12 3.58
CA LEU A 37 -14.10 -1.36 2.20
C LEU A 37 -12.90 -1.74 1.33
N SER A 38 -12.68 -3.04 1.18
CA SER A 38 -11.61 -3.62 0.36
C SER A 38 -11.94 -3.60 -1.14
N LEU A 39 -12.32 -2.44 -1.67
CA LEU A 39 -12.69 -2.19 -3.07
C LEU A 39 -11.90 -1.01 -3.67
N SER A 40 -11.48 -1.14 -4.93
CA SER A 40 -10.61 -0.15 -5.59
C SER A 40 -10.61 -0.28 -7.13
N TYR A 41 -11.77 -0.23 -7.78
CA TYR A 41 -11.89 -0.40 -9.24
C TYR A 41 -12.38 0.88 -9.96
N GLY A 42 -11.86 1.14 -11.17
CA GLY A 42 -12.24 2.28 -12.03
C GLY A 42 -11.66 3.63 -11.58
N GLY A 43 -11.52 4.58 -12.52
CA GLY A 43 -10.97 5.92 -12.26
C GLY A 43 -11.93 7.02 -12.70
N THR A 44 -12.92 7.33 -11.87
CA THR A 44 -13.88 8.42 -12.12
C THR A 44 -13.61 9.62 -11.20
N PRO A 45 -14.01 10.84 -11.60
CA PRO A 45 -13.97 12.02 -10.73
C PRO A 45 -14.75 11.80 -9.43
N LEU A 46 -14.41 12.54 -8.37
CA LEU A 46 -15.00 12.33 -7.02
C LEU A 46 -16.53 12.44 -7.00
N HIS A 47 -17.13 13.26 -7.88
CA HIS A 47 -18.58 13.48 -7.94
C HIS A 47 -19.35 12.39 -8.71
N GLU A 48 -18.65 11.52 -9.44
CA GLU A 48 -19.20 10.32 -10.09
C GLU A 48 -18.79 9.05 -9.34
N ASN A 49 -17.85 9.18 -8.40
CA ASN A 49 -17.37 8.08 -7.60
C ASN A 49 -18.32 7.82 -6.43
N THR A 50 -19.16 6.82 -6.61
CA THR A 50 -20.12 6.31 -5.63
C THR A 50 -19.53 6.08 -4.23
N LEU A 51 -18.32 5.52 -4.17
CA LEU A 51 -17.61 5.27 -2.91
C LEU A 51 -17.18 6.59 -2.24
N ALA A 52 -16.76 7.58 -3.02
CA ALA A 52 -16.39 8.89 -2.52
C ALA A 52 -17.62 9.61 -1.94
N ILE A 53 -18.74 9.62 -2.67
CA ILE A 53 -20.00 10.23 -2.23
C ILE A 53 -20.48 9.61 -0.91
N ALA A 54 -20.53 8.28 -0.84
CA ALA A 54 -20.96 7.58 0.37
C ALA A 54 -19.98 7.75 1.54
N ALA A 55 -18.67 7.73 1.27
CA ALA A 55 -17.66 7.96 2.30
C ALA A 55 -17.71 9.40 2.84
N PHE A 56 -18.16 10.37 2.05
CA PHE A 56 -18.32 11.75 2.53
C PHE A 56 -19.44 11.83 3.58
N ALA A 57 -20.57 11.18 3.31
CA ALA A 57 -21.69 11.09 4.25
C ALA A 57 -21.30 10.38 5.56
N ALA A 58 -20.51 9.31 5.46
CA ALA A 58 -19.95 8.63 6.64
C ALA A 58 -19.02 9.55 7.45
N MET A 59 -18.09 10.23 6.77
CA MET A 59 -17.15 11.17 7.41
C MET A 59 -17.88 12.31 8.12
N GLU A 60 -18.94 12.88 7.51
CA GLU A 60 -19.76 13.93 8.13
C GLU A 60 -20.41 13.47 9.44
N LYS A 61 -20.71 12.17 9.56
CA LYS A 61 -21.23 11.56 10.78
C LYS A 61 -20.15 11.10 11.75
N GLY A 62 -18.88 11.42 11.50
CA GLY A 62 -17.76 11.05 12.35
C GLY A 62 -17.29 9.61 12.17
N ILE A 63 -17.79 8.90 11.15
CA ILE A 63 -17.49 7.50 10.86
C ILE A 63 -16.21 7.43 10.00
N PHE A 64 -15.25 6.62 10.44
CA PHE A 64 -13.99 6.45 9.71
C PHE A 64 -14.17 5.47 8.55
N VAL A 65 -13.63 5.78 7.37
CA VAL A 65 -13.67 4.89 6.21
C VAL A 65 -12.25 4.52 5.79
N SER A 66 -11.97 3.22 5.73
CA SER A 66 -10.74 2.66 5.18
C SER A 66 -11.03 1.97 3.85
N THR A 67 -10.22 2.28 2.83
CA THR A 67 -10.28 1.70 1.49
C THR A 67 -8.94 1.07 1.09
N SER A 68 -8.98 0.05 0.25
CA SER A 68 -7.78 -0.52 -0.36
C SER A 68 -7.24 0.36 -1.51
N ALA A 69 -5.92 0.42 -1.68
CA ALA A 69 -5.31 1.18 -2.78
C ALA A 69 -5.49 0.52 -4.17
N GLY A 70 -5.64 -0.80 -4.21
CA GLY A 70 -5.72 -1.59 -5.44
C GLY A 70 -4.50 -2.44 -5.70
N ASN A 71 -4.66 -3.39 -6.63
CA ASN A 71 -3.66 -4.43 -6.93
C ASN A 71 -3.12 -4.30 -8.37
N TYR A 72 -3.08 -3.08 -8.91
CA TYR A 72 -2.62 -2.77 -10.27
C TYR A 72 -1.20 -2.18 -10.31
N GLY A 73 -0.49 -2.28 -9.19
CA GLY A 73 0.91 -1.92 -9.09
C GLY A 73 1.82 -2.85 -9.89
N ALA A 74 3.07 -2.47 -10.13
CA ALA A 74 3.73 -1.27 -9.60
C ALA A 74 3.65 -0.05 -10.53
N LEU A 75 2.74 -0.05 -11.50
CA LEU A 75 2.60 1.04 -12.46
C LEU A 75 2.35 2.37 -11.73
N TYR A 76 3.06 3.42 -12.14
CA TYR A 76 2.80 4.79 -11.71
C TYR A 76 1.33 5.15 -12.00
N LYS A 77 0.66 5.89 -11.10
CA LYS A 77 -0.76 6.28 -11.25
C LYS A 77 -1.75 5.12 -11.41
N SER A 78 -1.49 4.01 -10.72
CA SER A 78 -2.40 2.86 -10.68
C SER A 78 -3.41 2.90 -9.53
N ILE A 79 -3.35 3.91 -8.65
CA ILE A 79 -4.43 4.20 -7.69
C ILE A 79 -5.54 4.94 -8.42
N SER A 80 -6.66 4.26 -8.59
CA SER A 80 -7.79 4.79 -9.36
C SER A 80 -8.77 5.62 -8.52
N ARG A 81 -8.90 5.33 -7.21
CA ARG A 81 -9.83 6.01 -6.27
C ARG A 81 -9.14 6.51 -4.99
N GLY A 82 -8.33 7.54 -5.09
CA GLY A 82 -7.83 8.28 -3.93
C GLY A 82 -8.88 9.27 -3.43
N ILE A 83 -9.54 8.93 -2.33
CA ILE A 83 -10.60 9.73 -1.70
C ILE A 83 -9.99 10.56 -0.56
N PRO A 84 -10.04 11.90 -0.58
CA PRO A 84 -9.42 12.75 0.46
C PRO A 84 -10.00 12.57 1.87
N TRP A 85 -11.25 12.14 1.99
CA TRP A 85 -11.94 11.93 3.26
C TRP A 85 -11.98 10.45 3.71
N ALA A 86 -11.25 9.57 3.03
CA ALA A 86 -11.06 8.18 3.44
C ALA A 86 -9.56 7.83 3.53
N LEU A 87 -9.22 6.84 4.35
CA LEU A 87 -7.86 6.29 4.41
C LEU A 87 -7.67 5.24 3.32
N THR A 88 -6.77 5.49 2.37
CA THR A 88 -6.40 4.58 1.29
C THR A 88 -5.13 3.80 1.66
N VAL A 89 -5.25 2.48 1.70
CA VAL A 89 -4.24 1.59 2.31
C VAL A 89 -3.55 0.75 1.23
N GLY A 90 -2.24 0.95 1.08
CA GLY A 90 -1.37 0.09 0.29
C GLY A 90 -1.01 -1.21 1.03
N ALA A 91 -0.45 -2.17 0.30
CA ALA A 91 -0.04 -3.45 0.85
C ALA A 91 1.48 -3.52 1.05
N SER A 92 1.86 -4.16 2.14
CA SER A 92 3.26 -4.48 2.43
C SER A 92 3.42 -5.93 2.87
N THR A 93 4.64 -6.44 2.73
CA THR A 93 5.01 -7.77 3.20
C THR A 93 5.13 -7.81 4.72
N VAL A 94 5.17 -9.04 5.25
CA VAL A 94 5.49 -9.31 6.66
C VAL A 94 6.80 -10.09 6.73
N ASP A 95 7.35 -10.23 7.93
CA ASP A 95 8.59 -10.99 8.19
C ASP A 95 8.40 -12.52 8.17
N ARG A 96 7.22 -12.98 7.74
CA ARG A 96 6.87 -14.40 7.58
C ARG A 96 7.04 -14.86 6.13
N ARG A 97 7.60 -16.06 5.94
CA ARG A 97 7.63 -16.80 4.68
C ARG A 97 7.02 -18.20 4.87
N PHE A 98 6.28 -18.66 3.87
CA PHE A 98 5.91 -20.08 3.73
C PHE A 98 6.95 -20.76 2.83
N ALA A 99 7.70 -21.70 3.40
CA ALA A 99 8.90 -22.22 2.79
C ALA A 99 8.68 -23.57 2.08
N GLY A 100 9.14 -23.63 0.84
CA GLY A 100 9.48 -24.86 0.12
C GLY A 100 10.99 -25.03 0.13
N THR A 101 11.50 -25.76 1.11
CA THR A 101 12.94 -25.92 1.33
C THR A 101 13.53 -26.92 0.34
N VAL A 102 14.56 -26.51 -0.39
CA VAL A 102 15.40 -27.37 -1.23
C VAL A 102 16.56 -27.88 -0.39
N VAL A 103 16.72 -29.20 -0.29
CA VAL A 103 17.90 -29.84 0.32
C VAL A 103 18.68 -30.56 -0.77
N LEU A 104 19.79 -29.96 -1.18
CA LEU A 104 20.69 -30.46 -2.22
C LEU A 104 21.45 -31.71 -1.72
N GLY A 105 21.93 -32.53 -2.65
CA GLY A 105 22.61 -33.79 -2.33
C GLY A 105 23.95 -33.62 -1.58
N ASP A 106 24.53 -32.42 -1.58
CA ASP A 106 25.71 -32.06 -0.77
C ASP A 106 25.35 -31.61 0.66
N GLY A 107 24.06 -31.59 1.02
CA GLY A 107 23.54 -31.12 2.30
C GLY A 107 23.22 -29.62 2.35
N THR A 108 23.55 -28.86 1.31
CA THR A 108 23.19 -27.43 1.23
C THR A 108 21.66 -27.27 1.24
N THR A 109 21.19 -26.35 2.08
CA THR A 109 19.75 -26.08 2.24
C THR A 109 19.43 -24.66 1.79
N VAL A 110 18.35 -24.51 1.01
CA VAL A 110 17.86 -23.24 0.46
C VAL A 110 16.36 -23.12 0.70
N ASP A 111 15.90 -21.98 1.24
CA ASP A 111 14.49 -21.73 1.55
C ASP A 111 13.81 -20.88 0.45
N GLY A 112 13.15 -21.55 -0.50
CA GLY A 112 12.25 -20.91 -1.47
C GLY A 112 10.84 -20.69 -0.92
N GLY A 113 10.00 -19.96 -1.64
CA GLY A 113 8.58 -19.76 -1.36
C GLY A 113 7.72 -20.91 -1.89
N SER A 114 6.84 -21.44 -1.04
CA SER A 114 5.83 -22.43 -1.44
C SER A 114 4.69 -22.50 -0.44
N LEU A 115 3.46 -22.47 -0.94
CA LEU A 115 2.25 -22.79 -0.18
C LEU A 115 1.81 -24.25 -0.35
N TYR A 116 2.58 -25.09 -1.05
CA TYR A 116 2.22 -26.49 -1.26
C TYR A 116 1.98 -27.22 0.07
N ILE A 117 0.80 -27.82 0.19
CA ILE A 117 0.33 -28.53 1.39
C ILE A 117 0.33 -30.06 1.24
N GLY A 118 0.73 -30.60 0.09
CA GLY A 118 0.77 -32.05 -0.13
C GLY A 118 1.96 -32.73 0.54
N GLU A 119 2.16 -34.01 0.23
CA GLU A 119 3.22 -34.81 0.85
C GLU A 119 4.61 -34.36 0.39
N PRO A 120 5.57 -34.20 1.32
CA PRO A 120 6.92 -33.79 0.97
C PRO A 120 7.65 -34.89 0.20
N LEU A 121 8.59 -34.49 -0.66
CA LEU A 121 9.56 -35.42 -1.27
C LEU A 121 10.73 -35.72 -0.32
N SER A 122 10.58 -35.43 0.98
CA SER A 122 11.65 -35.25 1.97
C SER A 122 12.52 -36.48 2.23
N THR A 123 12.11 -37.67 1.78
CA THR A 123 12.84 -38.93 1.98
C THR A 123 13.55 -39.45 0.72
N LYS A 124 13.37 -38.81 -0.44
CA LYS A 124 13.95 -39.28 -1.71
C LYS A 124 14.74 -38.18 -2.40
N GLN A 125 16.07 -38.32 -2.40
CA GLN A 125 16.95 -37.53 -3.26
C GLN A 125 16.68 -37.90 -4.72
N LEU A 126 16.18 -36.95 -5.50
CA LEU A 126 15.90 -37.09 -6.93
C LEU A 126 16.90 -36.29 -7.73
N ARG A 127 17.23 -36.77 -8.94
CA ARG A 127 18.14 -36.06 -9.84
C ARG A 127 17.54 -34.71 -10.23
N LEU A 128 18.37 -33.67 -10.22
CA LEU A 128 18.04 -32.35 -10.76
C LEU A 128 18.28 -32.35 -12.28
N ALA A 129 17.35 -31.76 -13.02
CA ALA A 129 17.48 -31.50 -14.44
C ALA A 129 17.24 -30.02 -14.72
N LEU A 130 18.31 -29.29 -15.02
CA LEU A 130 18.20 -27.92 -15.51
C LEU A 130 17.69 -27.95 -16.95
N LEU A 131 16.57 -27.27 -17.21
CA LEU A 131 15.98 -27.19 -18.53
C LEU A 131 16.07 -25.76 -19.06
N ASP A 132 16.44 -25.63 -20.32
CA ASP A 132 16.46 -24.35 -21.03
C ASP A 132 15.04 -23.85 -21.34
N ASP A 133 14.08 -24.76 -21.46
CA ASP A 133 12.67 -24.48 -21.70
C ASP A 133 11.78 -25.46 -20.94
N CYS A 134 11.10 -24.97 -19.90
CA CYS A 134 10.17 -25.73 -19.07
C CYS A 134 8.71 -25.70 -19.56
N GLN A 135 8.46 -25.19 -20.77
CA GLN A 135 7.17 -25.31 -21.47
C GLN A 135 7.24 -26.36 -22.60
N ASN A 136 8.43 -26.88 -22.90
CA ASN A 136 8.61 -27.89 -23.93
C ASN A 136 8.21 -29.29 -23.45
N ASP A 137 7.06 -29.78 -23.92
CA ASP A 137 6.52 -31.11 -23.59
C ASP A 137 7.50 -32.27 -23.82
N THR A 138 8.36 -32.17 -24.85
CA THR A 138 9.34 -33.22 -25.15
C THR A 138 10.45 -33.24 -24.10
N LEU A 139 10.93 -32.06 -23.68
CA LEU A 139 11.95 -31.95 -22.62
C LEU A 139 11.38 -32.40 -21.28
N LEU A 140 10.17 -31.95 -20.92
CA LEU A 140 9.49 -32.41 -19.71
C LEU A 140 9.23 -33.92 -19.75
N GLY A 141 8.80 -34.45 -20.90
CA GLY A 141 8.55 -35.87 -21.14
C GLY A 141 9.78 -36.77 -20.92
N ARG A 142 10.99 -36.26 -21.14
CA ARG A 142 12.25 -36.98 -20.87
C ARG A 142 12.65 -37.00 -19.39
N ASN A 143 12.02 -36.17 -18.56
CA ASN A 143 12.40 -35.92 -17.17
C ASN A 143 11.40 -36.48 -16.13
N LYS A 144 10.60 -37.49 -16.47
CA LYS A 144 9.55 -38.10 -15.60
C LYS A 144 10.01 -38.60 -14.22
N LYS A 145 11.33 -38.70 -13.98
CA LYS A 145 11.92 -39.18 -12.71
C LYS A 145 12.76 -38.11 -12.00
N ASN A 146 12.83 -36.91 -12.55
CA ASN A 146 13.73 -35.84 -12.12
C ASN A 146 12.93 -34.67 -11.53
N ILE A 147 13.56 -33.91 -10.63
CA ILE A 147 13.08 -32.59 -10.27
C ILE A 147 13.63 -31.63 -11.34
N VAL A 148 12.76 -30.89 -12.00
CA VAL A 148 13.18 -29.92 -13.03
C VAL A 148 13.52 -28.58 -12.40
N VAL A 149 14.55 -27.93 -12.94
CA VAL A 149 14.95 -26.57 -12.56
C VAL A 149 14.67 -25.67 -13.75
N CYS A 150 13.80 -24.68 -13.54
CA CYS A 150 13.29 -23.79 -14.57
C CYS A 150 13.78 -22.37 -14.31
N LEU A 151 14.39 -21.75 -15.32
CA LEU A 151 14.92 -20.39 -15.27
C LEU A 151 13.96 -19.38 -15.93
N GLY A 152 14.25 -18.08 -15.77
CA GLY A 152 13.74 -17.05 -16.68
C GLY A 152 12.32 -16.57 -16.39
N LEU A 153 11.88 -16.60 -15.13
CA LEU A 153 10.57 -16.11 -14.75
C LEU A 153 10.44 -14.58 -14.86
N ALA A 154 9.72 -14.11 -15.89
CA ALA A 154 9.45 -12.70 -16.13
C ALA A 154 8.34 -12.16 -15.22
N ASP A 155 7.21 -12.88 -15.14
CA ASP A 155 6.05 -12.46 -14.35
C ASP A 155 5.17 -13.59 -13.80
N ALA A 156 4.10 -13.21 -13.10
CA ALA A 156 3.17 -14.14 -12.45
C ALA A 156 2.34 -14.96 -13.46
N SER A 157 2.05 -14.39 -14.64
CA SER A 157 1.38 -15.10 -15.72
C SER A 157 2.31 -16.17 -16.28
N TYR A 158 3.57 -15.82 -16.52
CA TYR A 158 4.58 -16.75 -17.02
C TYR A 158 4.89 -17.87 -16.01
N LEU A 159 4.92 -17.56 -14.71
CA LEU A 159 5.00 -18.58 -13.65
C LEU A 159 3.80 -19.55 -13.74
N THR A 160 2.59 -19.03 -13.93
CA THR A 160 1.37 -19.85 -14.06
C THR A 160 1.46 -20.82 -15.24
N ASP A 161 1.94 -20.36 -16.40
CA ASP A 161 2.09 -21.22 -17.58
C ASP A 161 3.10 -22.35 -17.35
N LEU A 162 4.22 -22.05 -16.68
CA LEU A 162 5.22 -23.03 -16.31
C LEU A 162 4.71 -24.03 -15.28
N GLU A 163 3.95 -23.58 -14.30
CA GLU A 163 3.29 -24.45 -13.33
C GLU A 163 2.35 -25.43 -14.03
N ILE A 164 1.54 -24.95 -14.98
CA ILE A 164 0.62 -25.78 -15.77
C ILE A 164 1.39 -26.83 -16.56
N ALA A 165 2.40 -26.44 -17.33
CA ALA A 165 3.17 -27.35 -18.17
C ALA A 165 3.85 -28.47 -17.35
N VAL A 166 4.51 -28.09 -16.24
CA VAL A 166 5.19 -29.05 -15.35
C VAL A 166 4.20 -29.98 -14.66
N ARG A 167 3.06 -29.44 -14.19
CA ARG A 167 1.98 -30.22 -13.56
C ARG A 167 1.41 -31.24 -14.53
N ASP A 168 1.09 -30.83 -15.74
CA ASP A 168 0.45 -31.69 -16.75
C ASP A 168 1.43 -32.77 -17.25
N ALA A 169 2.73 -32.47 -17.23
CA ALA A 169 3.78 -33.46 -17.43
C ALA A 169 3.93 -34.46 -16.27
N ARG A 170 3.23 -34.29 -15.13
CA ARG A 170 3.25 -35.19 -13.97
C ARG A 170 4.67 -35.48 -13.45
N LEU A 171 5.49 -34.44 -13.39
CA LEU A 171 6.86 -34.56 -12.89
C LEU A 171 6.89 -34.68 -11.36
N PRO A 172 7.92 -35.32 -10.78
CA PRO A 172 8.05 -35.45 -9.34
C PRO A 172 8.09 -34.13 -8.59
N GLY A 173 8.67 -33.08 -9.18
CA GLY A 173 8.64 -31.72 -8.63
C GLY A 173 9.42 -30.71 -9.46
N ALA A 174 9.39 -29.45 -9.04
CA ALA A 174 10.12 -28.37 -9.71
C ALA A 174 10.74 -27.35 -8.75
N ILE A 175 11.85 -26.75 -9.21
CA ILE A 175 12.46 -25.56 -8.62
C ILE A 175 12.38 -24.46 -9.66
N PHE A 176 11.58 -23.45 -9.38
CA PHE A 176 11.43 -22.28 -10.22
C PHE A 176 12.39 -21.19 -9.75
N ILE A 177 13.30 -20.75 -10.61
CA ILE A 177 14.28 -19.71 -10.27
C ILE A 177 13.88 -18.41 -10.97
N SER A 178 13.61 -17.37 -10.18
CA SER A 178 13.14 -16.07 -10.68
C SER A 178 14.02 -14.91 -10.26
N HIS A 179 14.22 -13.95 -11.16
CA HIS A 179 14.80 -12.66 -10.81
C HIS A 179 13.87 -11.81 -9.93
N SER A 180 12.61 -12.22 -9.84
CA SER A 180 11.59 -11.57 -9.03
C SER A 180 11.42 -12.25 -7.67
N TYR A 181 11.63 -11.48 -6.59
CA TYR A 181 11.24 -11.86 -5.24
C TYR A 181 9.72 -11.78 -4.99
N TYR A 182 8.95 -11.11 -5.86
CA TYR A 182 7.51 -10.86 -5.67
C TYR A 182 6.65 -12.09 -5.98
N LEU A 183 7.17 -13.00 -6.82
CA LEU A 183 6.45 -14.21 -7.19
C LEU A 183 6.19 -15.14 -6.00
N GLU A 184 6.86 -14.92 -4.85
CA GLU A 184 6.57 -15.65 -3.61
C GLU A 184 5.09 -15.56 -3.19
N ASP A 185 4.42 -14.44 -3.47
CA ASP A 185 3.00 -14.25 -3.17
C ASP A 185 2.09 -15.15 -4.04
N PHE A 186 2.61 -15.59 -5.19
CA PHE A 186 1.92 -16.42 -6.20
C PHE A 186 2.32 -17.90 -6.16
N ALA A 187 3.26 -18.30 -5.30
CA ALA A 187 3.80 -19.66 -5.17
C ALA A 187 2.79 -20.67 -4.57
N LYS A 188 1.63 -20.81 -5.22
CA LYS A 188 0.46 -21.62 -4.83
C LYS A 188 0.41 -22.92 -5.62
N PHE A 189 1.47 -23.71 -5.50
CA PHE A 189 1.61 -24.93 -6.28
C PHE A 189 0.64 -26.03 -5.85
N THR A 190 0.14 -26.80 -6.82
CA THR A 190 -0.69 -28.00 -6.62
C THR A 190 0.12 -29.31 -6.69
N PHE A 191 1.42 -29.21 -6.93
CA PHE A 191 2.39 -30.29 -6.96
C PHE A 191 3.67 -29.87 -6.21
N PRO A 192 4.59 -30.78 -5.87
CA PRO A 192 5.82 -30.44 -5.15
C PRO A 192 6.68 -29.42 -5.92
N ALA A 193 6.58 -28.15 -5.56
CA ALA A 193 7.39 -27.11 -6.17
C ALA A 193 7.71 -25.96 -5.22
N THR A 194 8.78 -25.27 -5.54
CA THR A 194 9.26 -24.12 -4.80
C THR A 194 9.80 -23.05 -5.73
N LEU A 195 9.57 -21.80 -5.35
CA LEU A 195 10.09 -20.63 -6.05
C LEU A 195 11.29 -20.08 -5.28
N VAL A 196 12.43 -19.97 -5.94
CA VAL A 196 13.67 -19.45 -5.37
C VAL A 196 14.09 -18.20 -6.13
N PRO A 197 14.38 -17.09 -5.43
CA PRO A 197 14.97 -15.92 -6.09
C PRO A 197 16.35 -16.24 -6.67
N THR A 198 16.67 -15.74 -7.86
CA THR A 198 17.97 -15.98 -8.53
C THR A 198 19.14 -15.48 -7.68
N GLY A 199 18.96 -14.37 -6.95
CA GLY A 199 19.99 -13.79 -6.09
C GLY A 199 20.30 -14.66 -4.87
N GLY A 200 21.59 -14.87 -4.58
CA GLY A 200 22.07 -15.61 -3.42
C GLY A 200 21.72 -17.10 -3.49
N ASP A 201 20.49 -17.44 -3.15
CA ASP A 201 19.99 -18.82 -3.00
C ASP A 201 19.79 -19.54 -4.34
N GLY A 202 19.19 -18.88 -5.34
CA GLY A 202 19.06 -19.45 -6.69
C GLY A 202 20.41 -19.71 -7.34
N GLN A 203 21.36 -18.78 -7.20
CA GLN A 203 22.73 -18.94 -7.70
C GLN A 203 23.44 -20.14 -7.04
N ARG A 204 23.23 -20.38 -5.75
CA ARG A 204 23.80 -21.55 -5.05
C ARG A 204 23.29 -22.87 -5.63
N ILE A 205 22.01 -22.93 -6.00
CA ILE A 205 21.43 -24.11 -6.68
C ILE A 205 22.09 -24.30 -8.05
N LEU A 206 22.22 -23.24 -8.85
CA LEU A 206 22.82 -23.30 -10.17
C LEU A 206 24.30 -23.70 -10.14
N ASP A 207 25.07 -23.14 -9.20
CA ASP A 207 26.47 -23.49 -8.99
C ASP A 207 26.64 -24.97 -8.61
N TYR A 208 25.75 -25.49 -7.75
CA TYR A 208 25.76 -26.90 -7.36
C TYR A 208 25.49 -27.83 -8.56
N ILE A 209 24.50 -27.50 -9.39
CA ILE A 209 24.16 -28.27 -10.59
C ILE A 209 25.36 -28.32 -11.55
N ASN A 210 26.03 -27.20 -11.76
CA ASN A 210 27.16 -27.11 -12.69
C ASN A 210 28.42 -27.83 -12.20
N LYS A 211 28.61 -27.95 -10.88
CA LYS A 211 29.81 -28.56 -10.27
C LYS A 211 29.67 -30.05 -9.98
N THR A 212 28.46 -30.60 -10.05
CA THR A 212 28.16 -31.97 -9.62
C THR A 212 27.77 -32.83 -10.81
N SER A 213 28.41 -33.99 -11.00
CA SER A 213 28.14 -34.89 -12.13
C SER A 213 26.77 -35.57 -12.09
N ASN A 214 26.19 -35.75 -10.90
CA ASN A 214 24.85 -36.27 -10.69
C ASN A 214 24.13 -35.47 -9.60
N PRO A 215 23.70 -34.23 -9.91
CA PRO A 215 23.12 -33.34 -8.91
C PRO A 215 21.77 -33.90 -8.45
N THR A 216 21.52 -33.88 -7.15
CA THR A 216 20.27 -34.36 -6.55
C THR A 216 19.69 -33.34 -5.58
N ALA A 217 18.38 -33.40 -5.36
CA ALA A 217 17.71 -32.64 -4.31
C ALA A 217 16.50 -33.40 -3.76
N SER A 218 16.07 -32.97 -2.57
CA SER A 218 14.74 -33.25 -2.03
C SER A 218 14.03 -31.93 -1.70
N LEU A 219 12.69 -31.97 -1.67
CA LEU A 219 11.85 -30.80 -1.37
C LEU A 219 11.06 -31.05 -0.08
N GLN A 220 11.09 -30.07 0.82
CA GLN A 220 10.35 -30.08 2.09
C GLN A 220 9.38 -28.90 2.13
N PHE A 221 8.17 -29.12 2.65
CA PHE A 221 7.08 -28.13 2.64
C PHE A 221 6.44 -28.02 4.03
N ARG A 222 5.36 -27.22 4.13
CA ARG A 222 4.62 -26.97 5.38
C ARG A 222 5.49 -26.32 6.47
N ARG A 223 6.48 -25.53 6.05
CA ARG A 223 7.37 -24.81 6.96
C ARG A 223 7.04 -23.32 6.95
N THR A 224 6.96 -22.74 8.14
CA THR A 224 6.82 -21.28 8.31
C THR A 224 8.12 -20.75 8.89
N VAL A 225 8.73 -19.79 8.19
CA VAL A 225 9.95 -19.10 8.63
C VAL A 225 9.57 -17.68 9.03
N LEU A 226 10.05 -17.23 10.19
CA LEU A 226 9.82 -15.89 10.74
C LEU A 226 11.12 -15.10 10.78
N GLY A 227 11.03 -13.78 10.91
CA GLY A 227 12.20 -12.91 10.97
C GLY A 227 12.87 -12.67 9.61
N LYS A 228 12.14 -12.79 8.50
CA LYS A 228 12.63 -12.39 7.17
C LYS A 228 13.07 -10.93 7.19
N LYS A 229 14.24 -10.65 6.60
CA LYS A 229 14.82 -9.32 6.45
C LYS A 229 15.13 -9.04 4.98
N PRO A 230 14.85 -7.84 4.46
CA PRO A 230 14.06 -6.78 5.10
C PRO A 230 12.56 -7.12 5.17
N ALA A 231 11.87 -6.64 6.20
CA ALA A 231 10.41 -6.58 6.27
C ALA A 231 9.94 -5.42 7.18
N PRO A 232 8.87 -4.69 6.83
CA PRO A 232 8.11 -4.80 5.59
C PRO A 232 8.87 -4.28 4.36
N ALA A 233 8.48 -4.77 3.19
CA ALA A 233 8.70 -4.15 1.88
C ALA A 233 7.33 -3.81 1.27
N VAL A 234 7.26 -2.83 0.36
CA VAL A 234 6.01 -2.57 -0.38
C VAL A 234 5.70 -3.79 -1.26
N ALA A 235 4.46 -4.27 -1.22
CA ALA A 235 4.04 -5.36 -2.09
C ALA A 235 4.01 -4.87 -3.54
N GLN A 236 4.60 -5.64 -4.47
CA GLN A 236 4.74 -5.18 -5.85
C GLN A 236 3.38 -4.87 -6.52
N TYR A 237 2.38 -5.73 -6.28
CA TYR A 237 1.02 -5.53 -6.79
C TYR A 237 0.33 -4.29 -6.21
N SER A 238 0.79 -3.73 -5.09
CA SER A 238 0.13 -2.59 -4.46
C SER A 238 0.14 -1.40 -5.43
N SER A 239 -1.05 -0.89 -5.78
CA SER A 239 -1.21 0.28 -6.64
C SER A 239 -0.43 1.50 -6.11
N ARG A 240 0.07 2.32 -7.03
CA ARG A 240 0.95 3.47 -6.79
C ARG A 240 0.25 4.78 -7.13
N GLY A 241 0.57 5.82 -6.39
CA GLY A 241 0.12 7.17 -6.68
C GLY A 241 0.86 7.84 -7.85
N PRO A 242 0.54 9.11 -8.13
CA PRO A 242 -0.58 9.87 -7.56
C PRO A 242 -1.94 9.26 -7.91
N SER A 243 -2.98 9.62 -7.16
CA SER A 243 -4.34 9.14 -7.45
C SER A 243 -4.90 9.79 -8.71
N LEU A 244 -5.53 9.00 -9.59
CA LEU A 244 -6.23 9.53 -10.77
C LEU A 244 -7.43 10.41 -10.42
N SER A 245 -8.16 10.08 -9.34
CA SER A 245 -9.39 10.81 -8.97
C SER A 245 -9.15 12.13 -8.24
N CYS A 246 -7.96 12.30 -7.65
CA CYS A 246 -7.59 13.46 -6.84
C CYS A 246 -6.06 13.52 -6.70
N PRO A 247 -5.35 14.04 -7.71
CA PRO A 247 -3.89 14.06 -7.72
C PRO A 247 -3.30 14.97 -6.63
N ASP A 248 -3.98 16.07 -6.27
CA ASP A 248 -3.50 17.05 -5.27
C ASP A 248 -3.41 16.51 -3.84
N VAL A 249 -3.93 15.31 -3.57
CA VAL A 249 -3.78 14.62 -2.29
C VAL A 249 -2.95 13.36 -2.51
N LEU A 250 -1.80 13.30 -1.83
CA LEU A 250 -0.88 12.17 -1.91
C LEU A 250 -1.57 10.87 -1.49
N LYS A 251 -1.43 9.84 -2.33
CA LYS A 251 -1.94 8.48 -2.09
C LYS A 251 -0.89 7.42 -2.50
N PRO A 252 -0.86 6.23 -1.87
CA PRO A 252 -1.70 5.82 -0.74
C PRO A 252 -1.34 6.59 0.54
N ASP A 253 -2.14 6.49 1.59
CA ASP A 253 -1.89 7.23 2.84
C ASP A 253 -0.84 6.52 3.72
N ILE A 254 -0.93 5.19 3.77
CA ILE A 254 -0.07 4.28 4.53
C ILE A 254 0.00 2.93 3.82
N VAL A 255 0.92 2.06 4.26
CA VAL A 255 0.86 0.62 3.98
C VAL A 255 0.60 -0.18 5.25
N ALA A 256 -0.05 -1.33 5.08
CA ALA A 256 -0.29 -2.29 6.17
C ALA A 256 -0.03 -3.73 5.66
N PRO A 257 0.02 -4.74 6.54
CA PRO A 257 0.21 -6.15 6.15
C PRO A 257 -0.83 -6.60 5.13
N GLY A 258 -0.38 -6.92 3.92
CA GLY A 258 -1.24 -7.30 2.80
C GLY A 258 -0.82 -8.58 2.07
N SER A 259 0.44 -9.02 2.20
CA SER A 259 0.93 -10.24 1.53
C SER A 259 0.84 -11.47 2.42
N LEU A 260 0.32 -12.56 1.85
CA LEU A 260 0.26 -13.90 2.46
C LEU A 260 -0.39 -13.91 3.85
N ILE A 261 -1.52 -13.21 3.99
CA ILE A 261 -2.31 -13.10 5.23
C ILE A 261 -3.24 -14.30 5.37
N LEU A 262 -3.19 -14.94 6.56
CA LEU A 262 -4.08 -16.03 6.94
C LEU A 262 -5.35 -15.45 7.57
N ALA A 263 -6.51 -15.79 7.05
CA ALA A 263 -7.80 -15.37 7.59
C ALA A 263 -8.87 -16.45 7.42
N ALA A 264 -10.00 -16.29 8.11
CA ALA A 264 -11.16 -17.17 7.96
C ALA A 264 -11.69 -17.14 6.52
N SER A 265 -12.19 -18.27 6.03
CA SER A 265 -12.77 -18.43 4.71
C SER A 265 -13.97 -19.37 4.74
N ASP A 266 -14.73 -19.41 3.65
CA ASP A 266 -15.80 -20.38 3.48
C ASP A 266 -15.21 -21.80 3.53
N PRO A 267 -15.64 -22.67 4.47
CA PRO A 267 -15.10 -24.02 4.62
C PRO A 267 -15.27 -24.89 3.36
N TYR A 268 -16.17 -24.53 2.44
CA TYR A 268 -16.38 -25.25 1.18
C TYR A 268 -15.61 -24.65 -0.01
N SER A 269 -14.77 -23.65 0.24
CA SER A 269 -14.05 -22.98 -0.84
C SER A 269 -12.64 -23.55 -0.99
N PHE A 270 -12.25 -23.86 -2.23
CA PHE A 270 -10.95 -24.46 -2.55
C PHE A 270 -9.78 -23.63 -2.03
N VAL A 271 -8.85 -24.26 -1.31
CA VAL A 271 -7.67 -23.60 -0.73
C VAL A 271 -6.50 -23.66 -1.71
N LEU A 272 -6.16 -24.87 -2.17
CA LEU A 272 -5.08 -25.17 -3.13
C LEU A 272 -5.36 -26.53 -3.81
N GLY A 273 -5.55 -26.53 -5.14
CA GLY A 273 -5.88 -27.75 -5.90
C GLY A 273 -7.30 -28.27 -5.65
N GLU A 274 -7.66 -29.34 -6.37
CA GLU A 274 -8.95 -30.03 -6.21
C GLU A 274 -8.99 -30.72 -4.82
N ASP A 275 -10.14 -30.66 -4.15
CA ASP A 275 -10.49 -31.35 -2.88
C ASP A 275 -9.82 -30.91 -1.57
N ASN A 276 -9.02 -29.83 -1.53
CA ASN A 276 -8.48 -29.30 -0.27
C ASN A 276 -9.34 -28.16 0.30
N TYR A 277 -10.09 -28.47 1.35
CA TYR A 277 -10.98 -27.57 2.08
C TYR A 277 -10.38 -27.13 3.42
N SER A 278 -10.53 -25.86 3.77
CA SER A 278 -10.11 -25.33 5.07
C SER A 278 -11.00 -24.15 5.45
N PRO A 279 -11.37 -23.99 6.74
CA PRO A 279 -12.01 -22.79 7.23
C PRO A 279 -11.07 -21.56 7.23
N PHE A 280 -9.81 -21.71 6.79
CA PHE A 280 -8.83 -20.65 6.66
C PHE A 280 -8.15 -20.66 5.29
N LYS A 281 -7.82 -19.46 4.79
CA LYS A 281 -7.03 -19.28 3.56
C LYS A 281 -5.92 -18.27 3.74
N ILE A 282 -4.88 -18.44 2.94
CA ILE A 282 -3.78 -17.49 2.80
C ILE A 282 -3.98 -16.73 1.50
N LEU A 283 -4.20 -15.43 1.61
CA LEU A 283 -4.43 -14.53 0.47
C LEU A 283 -3.48 -13.34 0.54
N HIS A 284 -3.33 -12.64 -0.58
CA HIS A 284 -2.58 -11.40 -0.68
C HIS A 284 -3.45 -10.33 -1.36
N GLY A 285 -3.14 -9.07 -1.09
CA GLY A 285 -3.84 -7.94 -1.69
C GLY A 285 -3.94 -6.75 -0.75
N THR A 286 -4.13 -5.56 -1.32
CA THR A 286 -4.53 -4.36 -0.57
C THR A 286 -5.88 -4.56 0.15
N SER A 287 -6.70 -5.49 -0.34
CA SER A 287 -7.90 -5.98 0.33
C SER A 287 -7.65 -6.62 1.71
N MET A 288 -6.45 -7.16 1.95
CA MET A 288 -6.05 -7.69 3.26
C MET A 288 -5.41 -6.61 4.13
N ALA A 289 -4.78 -5.60 3.53
CA ALA A 289 -4.19 -4.46 4.25
C ALA A 289 -5.26 -3.50 4.81
N CYS A 290 -6.30 -3.21 4.03
CA CYS A 290 -7.44 -2.35 4.43
C CYS A 290 -8.04 -2.72 5.81
N PRO A 291 -8.44 -3.98 6.08
CA PRO A 291 -9.02 -4.34 7.37
C PRO A 291 -8.05 -4.24 8.55
N HIS A 292 -6.72 -4.37 8.34
CA HIS A 292 -5.74 -4.11 9.41
C HIS A 292 -5.77 -2.64 9.82
N ALA A 293 -5.79 -1.73 8.85
CA ALA A 293 -5.88 -0.30 9.12
C ALA A 293 -7.23 0.09 9.76
N ALA A 294 -8.33 -0.47 9.27
CA ALA A 294 -9.65 -0.26 9.85
C ALA A 294 -9.72 -0.74 11.32
N ALA A 295 -9.07 -1.87 11.65
CA ALA A 295 -9.00 -2.36 13.02
C ALA A 295 -8.24 -1.39 13.95
N VAL A 296 -7.13 -0.81 13.50
CA VAL A 296 -6.39 0.19 14.27
C VAL A 296 -7.21 1.47 14.43
N ALA A 297 -7.88 1.94 13.38
CA ALA A 297 -8.78 3.09 13.46
C ALA A 297 -9.90 2.86 14.49
N ALA A 298 -10.49 1.65 14.54
CA ALA A 298 -11.51 1.31 15.51
C ALA A 298 -10.96 1.31 16.95
N MET A 299 -9.74 0.85 17.16
CA MET A 299 -9.07 0.93 18.47
C MET A 299 -8.79 2.37 18.89
N LEU A 300 -8.34 3.21 17.95
CA LEU A 300 -8.12 4.64 18.20
C LEU A 300 -9.43 5.36 18.55
N LYS A 301 -10.54 5.05 17.87
CA LYS A 301 -11.87 5.59 18.19
C LYS A 301 -12.37 5.20 19.57
N VAL A 302 -12.00 4.02 20.09
CA VAL A 302 -12.33 3.63 21.47
C VAL A 302 -11.54 4.45 22.49
N LEU A 303 -10.27 4.74 22.20
CA LEU A 303 -9.38 5.47 23.10
C LEU A 303 -9.55 6.99 23.02
N HIS A 304 -9.95 7.49 21.86
CA HIS A 304 -10.19 8.89 21.55
C HIS A 304 -11.55 9.07 20.86
N PRO A 305 -12.68 8.93 21.58
CA PRO A 305 -14.02 8.96 20.99
C PRO A 305 -14.39 10.30 20.34
N ASP A 306 -13.73 11.37 20.76
CA ASP A 306 -13.91 12.75 20.30
C ASP A 306 -13.12 13.05 19.01
N TRP A 307 -12.18 12.20 18.61
CA TRP A 307 -11.40 12.43 17.40
C TRP A 307 -12.26 12.31 16.15
N SER A 308 -12.12 13.29 15.26
CA SER A 308 -12.70 13.23 13.91
C SER A 308 -12.07 12.07 13.10
N PRO A 309 -12.71 11.63 12.00
CA PRO A 309 -12.07 10.72 11.05
C PRO A 309 -10.72 11.22 10.53
N ALA A 310 -10.57 12.53 10.34
CA ALA A 310 -9.33 13.15 9.88
C ALA A 310 -8.22 13.10 10.95
N ALA A 311 -8.56 13.33 12.23
CA ALA A 311 -7.62 13.21 13.34
C ALA A 311 -7.12 11.76 13.50
N VAL A 312 -8.03 10.76 13.40
CA VAL A 312 -7.64 9.34 13.40
C VAL A 312 -6.72 9.00 12.23
N ARG A 313 -7.05 9.45 11.01
CA ARG A 313 -6.20 9.28 9.82
C ARG A 313 -4.84 9.92 10.05
N SER A 314 -4.82 11.14 10.58
CA SER A 314 -3.58 11.86 10.87
C SER A 314 -2.71 11.10 11.85
N ALA A 315 -3.26 10.62 12.96
CA ALA A 315 -2.48 9.86 13.95
C ALA A 315 -1.83 8.63 13.30
N MET A 316 -2.59 7.86 12.51
CA MET A 316 -2.06 6.68 11.82
C MET A 316 -0.97 7.03 10.79
N MET A 317 -1.11 8.14 10.08
CA MET A 317 -0.15 8.58 9.06
C MET A 317 1.12 9.13 9.69
N THR A 318 1.01 10.06 10.65
CA THR A 318 2.16 10.80 11.17
C THR A 318 3.07 9.97 12.06
N THR A 319 2.57 8.85 12.57
CA THR A 319 3.35 7.89 13.37
C THR A 319 3.77 6.64 12.61
N ALA A 320 3.39 6.50 11.34
CA ALA A 320 3.78 5.37 10.50
C ALA A 320 5.31 5.28 10.38
N SER A 321 5.84 4.06 10.36
CA SER A 321 7.28 3.81 10.22
C SER A 321 7.68 3.83 8.74
N PRO A 322 8.61 4.70 8.31
CA PRO A 322 9.20 4.60 6.97
C PRO A 322 10.33 3.56 6.91
N LEU A 323 10.59 2.84 8.01
CA LEU A 323 11.71 1.92 8.17
C LEU A 323 11.25 0.47 8.28
N ASP A 324 12.09 -0.45 7.82
CA ASP A 324 11.96 -1.89 7.97
C ASP A 324 12.60 -2.40 9.28
N ASN A 325 12.51 -3.72 9.50
CA ASN A 325 13.08 -4.42 10.65
C ASN A 325 14.63 -4.53 10.65
N THR A 326 15.31 -3.91 9.69
CA THR A 326 16.77 -3.69 9.68
C THR A 326 17.13 -2.25 10.09
N GLY A 327 16.13 -1.38 10.26
CA GLY A 327 16.32 0.06 10.48
C GLY A 327 16.60 0.83 9.20
N SER A 328 16.53 0.18 8.04
CA SER A 328 16.71 0.80 6.72
C SER A 328 15.36 1.31 6.20
N PRO A 329 15.34 2.25 5.24
CA PRO A 329 14.10 2.63 4.57
C PRO A 329 13.39 1.41 3.97
N ILE A 330 12.07 1.34 4.12
CA ILE A 330 11.23 0.31 3.49
C ILE A 330 11.54 0.27 2.00
N SER A 331 11.78 -0.94 1.46
CA SER A 331 12.14 -1.11 0.06
C SER A 331 10.92 -1.21 -0.85
N ASP A 332 11.12 -0.83 -2.11
CA ASP A 332 10.18 -1.08 -3.20
C ASP A 332 10.83 -2.02 -4.24
N PRO A 333 10.23 -3.20 -4.51
CA PRO A 333 10.82 -4.20 -5.39
C PRO A 333 10.98 -3.75 -6.85
N VAL A 334 10.35 -2.64 -7.28
CA VAL A 334 10.46 -2.16 -8.66
C VAL A 334 11.54 -1.09 -8.83
N SER A 335 11.78 -0.25 -7.83
CA SER A 335 12.83 0.78 -7.89
C SER A 335 14.21 0.28 -7.48
N ASN A 336 14.32 -0.96 -6.97
CA ASN A 336 15.54 -1.51 -6.34
C ASN A 336 16.13 -0.58 -5.27
N GLY A 337 15.27 0.16 -4.56
CA GLY A 337 15.66 1.17 -3.58
C GLY A 337 14.59 1.42 -2.53
N ALA A 338 14.69 2.57 -1.85
CA ALA A 338 13.69 3.01 -0.88
C ALA A 338 12.34 3.25 -1.58
N ALA A 339 11.26 2.84 -0.93
CA ALA A 339 9.91 3.11 -1.38
C ALA A 339 9.60 4.61 -1.31
N SER A 340 9.08 5.15 -2.40
CA SER A 340 8.60 6.53 -2.40
C SER A 340 7.28 6.63 -1.62
N PRO A 341 6.88 7.82 -1.17
CA PRO A 341 5.56 8.02 -0.59
C PRO A 341 4.41 7.72 -1.57
N LEU A 342 4.64 7.74 -2.89
CA LEU A 342 3.64 7.28 -3.86
C LEU A 342 3.44 5.75 -3.84
N ALA A 343 4.36 5.01 -3.23
CA ALA A 343 4.27 3.58 -3.01
C ALA A 343 3.73 3.22 -1.62
N MET A 344 4.23 3.90 -0.58
CA MET A 344 3.96 3.54 0.82
C MET A 344 3.17 4.56 1.63
N GLY A 345 2.87 5.73 1.05
CA GLY A 345 2.34 6.87 1.78
C GLY A 345 3.32 7.34 2.85
N SER A 346 2.83 7.43 4.09
CA SER A 346 3.63 7.84 5.24
C SER A 346 4.56 6.75 5.75
N GLY A 347 4.29 5.48 5.41
CA GLY A 347 5.05 4.31 5.84
C GLY A 347 4.15 3.16 6.30
N HIS A 348 4.76 2.18 6.97
CA HIS A 348 4.05 1.05 7.57
C HIS A 348 3.32 1.45 8.85
N LEU A 349 2.07 1.01 8.96
CA LEU A 349 1.21 1.26 10.11
C LEU A 349 1.87 0.85 11.44
N ASP A 350 1.97 1.78 12.38
CA ASP A 350 2.42 1.54 13.75
C ASP A 350 1.26 1.83 14.73
N PRO A 351 0.54 0.79 15.19
CA PRO A 351 -0.63 0.98 16.05
C PRO A 351 -0.29 1.62 17.40
N ASN A 352 0.87 1.28 17.98
CA ASN A 352 1.22 1.71 19.33
C ASN A 352 1.61 3.18 19.35
N ARG A 353 2.38 3.63 18.35
CA ARG A 353 2.73 5.06 18.25
C ARG A 353 1.52 5.91 17.91
N ALA A 354 0.57 5.40 17.13
CA ALA A 354 -0.66 6.12 16.79
C ALA A 354 -1.56 6.44 17.99
N LEU A 355 -1.36 5.77 19.14
CA LEU A 355 -2.12 6.00 20.37
C LEU A 355 -1.89 7.40 20.97
N ASP A 356 -0.68 7.91 20.85
CA ASP A 356 -0.26 9.21 21.38
C ASP A 356 0.62 9.90 20.33
N PRO A 357 0.01 10.46 19.26
CA PRO A 357 0.74 11.02 18.14
C PRO A 357 1.33 12.40 18.45
N GLY A 358 1.03 13.01 19.60
CA GLY A 358 1.40 14.39 19.93
C GLY A 358 0.54 15.43 19.20
N LEU A 359 0.64 15.49 17.87
CA LEU A 359 -0.12 16.42 17.03
C LEU A 359 -0.94 15.69 15.95
N VAL A 360 -2.09 16.27 15.61
CA VAL A 360 -2.92 15.81 14.48
C VAL A 360 -3.27 16.94 13.50
N TYR A 361 -3.34 16.60 12.22
CA TYR A 361 -3.88 17.42 11.14
C TYR A 361 -5.37 17.12 11.02
N ASP A 362 -6.19 17.97 11.62
CA ASP A 362 -7.64 17.79 11.66
C ASP A 362 -8.32 18.51 10.48
N ALA A 363 -9.44 17.96 10.01
CA ALA A 363 -10.23 18.51 8.90
C ALA A 363 -11.70 18.08 9.03
N GLY A 364 -12.61 18.99 8.65
CA GLY A 364 -14.05 18.77 8.66
C GLY A 364 -14.71 19.04 7.30
N VAL A 365 -16.04 19.05 7.31
CA VAL A 365 -16.88 19.24 6.10
C VAL A 365 -16.50 20.51 5.33
N ASP A 366 -16.32 21.63 6.02
CA ASP A 366 -16.04 22.92 5.38
C ASP A 366 -14.64 22.93 4.72
N ASP A 367 -13.66 22.25 5.31
CA ASP A 367 -12.32 22.10 4.72
C ASP A 367 -12.38 21.30 3.40
N TYR A 368 -13.15 20.21 3.37
CA TYR A 368 -13.31 19.41 2.17
C TYR A 368 -14.12 20.12 1.08
N VAL A 369 -15.15 20.89 1.45
CA VAL A 369 -15.90 21.72 0.50
C VAL A 369 -15.01 22.81 -0.09
N GLY A 370 -14.24 23.51 0.75
CA GLY A 370 -13.27 24.52 0.31
C GLY A 370 -12.22 23.93 -0.64
N PHE A 371 -11.73 22.73 -0.33
CA PHE A 371 -10.81 21.99 -1.20
C PHE A 371 -11.43 21.63 -2.56
N LEU A 372 -12.66 21.09 -2.59
CA LEU A 372 -13.36 20.78 -3.84
C LEU A 372 -13.57 22.05 -4.70
N CYS A 373 -13.90 23.18 -4.06
CA CYS A 373 -14.01 24.47 -4.72
C CYS A 373 -12.70 24.89 -5.39
N ALA A 374 -11.58 24.75 -4.68
CA ALA A 374 -10.26 25.09 -5.20
C ALA A 374 -9.78 24.15 -6.33
N MET A 375 -10.30 22.92 -6.38
CA MET A 375 -10.12 22.00 -7.52
C MET A 375 -11.07 22.28 -8.70
N ASN A 376 -11.75 23.44 -8.74
CA ASN A 376 -12.69 23.84 -9.78
C ASN A 376 -13.92 22.92 -9.96
N TYR A 377 -14.34 22.20 -8.92
CA TYR A 377 -15.63 21.50 -8.96
C TYR A 377 -16.77 22.52 -8.98
N THR A 378 -17.76 22.30 -9.84
CA THR A 378 -18.97 23.12 -9.87
C THR A 378 -19.79 22.93 -8.59
N GLU A 379 -20.58 23.94 -8.18
CA GLU A 379 -21.46 23.80 -7.02
C GLU A 379 -22.40 22.59 -7.15
N GLN A 380 -22.84 22.24 -8.38
CA GLN A 380 -23.68 21.06 -8.62
C GLN A 380 -22.92 19.76 -8.33
N GLN A 381 -21.67 19.63 -8.77
CA GLN A 381 -20.84 18.46 -8.48
C GLN A 381 -20.53 18.34 -6.98
N ILE A 382 -20.27 19.47 -6.31
CA ILE A 382 -20.07 19.49 -4.86
C ILE A 382 -21.34 19.03 -4.14
N ARG A 383 -22.52 19.52 -4.57
CA ARG A 383 -23.83 19.11 -4.03
C ARG A 383 -24.07 17.61 -4.18
N THR A 384 -23.64 17.01 -5.28
CA THR A 384 -23.68 15.54 -5.47
C THR A 384 -22.88 14.82 -4.40
N ILE A 385 -21.68 15.30 -4.07
CA ILE A 385 -20.80 14.70 -3.06
C ILE A 385 -21.39 14.87 -1.65
N VAL A 386 -21.76 16.09 -1.27
CA VAL A 386 -22.14 16.40 0.12
C VAL A 386 -23.55 15.95 0.49
N ARG A 387 -24.41 15.64 -0.49
CA ARG A 387 -25.81 15.19 -0.31
C ARG A 387 -26.65 16.03 0.69
N SER A 388 -26.31 17.31 0.88
CA SER A 388 -26.96 18.20 1.86
C SER A 388 -28.28 18.75 1.31
N LYS A 389 -29.36 18.62 2.11
CA LYS A 389 -30.66 19.28 1.84
C LYS A 389 -30.67 20.78 2.16
N ASN A 390 -29.69 21.29 2.92
CA ASN A 390 -29.59 22.71 3.26
C ASN A 390 -28.81 23.46 2.18
N VAL A 391 -29.57 23.94 1.19
CA VAL A 391 -29.15 24.48 -0.11
C VAL A 391 -28.32 25.77 -0.04
N THR A 392 -28.26 26.48 1.09
CA THR A 392 -27.84 27.90 1.08
C THR A 392 -26.47 28.21 1.71
N LYS A 393 -25.75 27.22 2.26
CA LYS A 393 -24.37 27.44 2.75
C LYS A 393 -23.39 26.30 2.48
N ARG A 394 -23.83 25.03 2.49
CA ARG A 394 -22.95 23.87 2.24
C ARG A 394 -22.84 23.62 0.74
N GLY A 395 -21.68 23.90 0.16
CA GLY A 395 -21.38 23.67 -1.25
C GLY A 395 -21.30 24.93 -2.12
N SER A 396 -21.31 26.13 -1.52
CA SER A 396 -20.94 27.34 -2.24
C SER A 396 -19.45 27.59 -2.12
N CYS A 397 -18.84 28.02 -3.23
CA CYS A 397 -17.43 28.39 -3.28
C CYS A 397 -17.18 29.87 -2.91
N SER A 398 -18.22 30.57 -2.43
CA SER A 398 -18.12 31.96 -1.99
C SER A 398 -17.14 32.09 -0.82
N GLY A 399 -15.97 32.70 -1.07
CA GLY A 399 -14.91 32.89 -0.07
C GLY A 399 -13.96 31.70 0.11
N ALA A 400 -14.02 30.68 -0.75
CA ALA A 400 -13.05 29.59 -0.74
C ALA A 400 -11.66 30.07 -1.18
N SER A 401 -10.61 29.48 -0.60
CA SER A 401 -9.23 29.68 -1.05
C SER A 401 -9.08 29.26 -2.50
N PRO A 402 -8.31 29.98 -3.33
CA PRO A 402 -8.06 29.60 -4.72
C PRO A 402 -7.11 28.39 -4.85
N LEU A 403 -6.42 27.98 -3.78
CA LEU A 403 -5.47 26.87 -3.80
C LEU A 403 -6.08 25.60 -3.19
N PRO A 404 -5.90 24.41 -3.83
CA PRO A 404 -6.39 23.13 -3.32
C PRO A 404 -5.53 22.63 -2.14
N ASP A 405 -5.55 23.40 -1.05
CA ASP A 405 -4.64 23.27 0.07
C ASP A 405 -5.37 22.66 1.29
N LEU A 406 -5.71 21.37 1.17
CA LEU A 406 -6.36 20.62 2.24
C LEU A 406 -5.39 20.44 3.43
N ASN A 407 -5.90 20.57 4.66
CA ASN A 407 -5.11 20.31 5.88
C ASN A 407 -4.82 18.81 6.06
N TYR A 408 -3.92 18.28 5.25
CA TYR A 408 -3.62 16.87 5.10
C TYR A 408 -2.21 16.55 5.63
N PRO A 409 -1.97 15.40 6.27
CA PRO A 409 -0.69 15.04 6.90
C PRO A 409 0.41 14.63 5.91
N SER A 410 0.34 15.08 4.66
CA SER A 410 1.34 14.86 3.62
C SER A 410 1.33 16.00 2.59
N PHE A 411 2.37 16.04 1.76
CA PHE A 411 2.56 17.08 0.75
C PHE A 411 2.92 16.44 -0.59
N ILE A 412 2.22 16.83 -1.65
CA ILE A 412 2.56 16.50 -3.03
C ILE A 412 2.60 17.79 -3.84
N ALA A 413 3.71 18.01 -4.54
CA ALA A 413 3.95 19.21 -5.32
C ALA A 413 4.32 18.83 -6.75
N TYR A 414 3.74 19.53 -7.71
CA TYR A 414 3.94 19.28 -9.13
C TYR A 414 4.86 20.34 -9.76
N PHE A 415 5.86 19.90 -10.53
CA PHE A 415 6.85 20.73 -11.21
C PHE A 415 7.01 20.28 -12.66
N ASP A 416 6.07 20.67 -13.52
CA ASP A 416 6.00 20.18 -14.89
C ASP A 416 7.11 20.75 -15.79
N PRO A 417 7.59 19.98 -16.81
CA PRO A 417 8.69 20.40 -17.69
C PRO A 417 8.45 21.72 -18.44
N ASP A 418 7.17 22.00 -18.77
CA ASP A 418 6.74 23.08 -19.67
C ASP A 418 6.36 24.38 -18.97
N GLU A 419 6.21 24.38 -17.64
CA GLU A 419 5.99 25.61 -16.86
C GLU A 419 7.17 26.61 -16.96
N GLY A 420 8.31 26.15 -17.50
CA GLY A 420 9.53 26.93 -17.68
C GLY A 420 9.58 27.85 -18.91
N SER A 421 8.57 27.87 -19.79
CA SER A 421 8.63 28.69 -21.03
C SER A 421 8.32 30.18 -20.82
N SER A 422 7.82 30.58 -19.65
CA SER A 422 7.44 31.98 -19.37
C SER A 422 7.89 32.53 -18.01
N GLY A 423 8.81 31.86 -17.28
CA GLY A 423 9.23 32.40 -15.99
C GLY A 423 10.14 31.56 -15.10
N ALA A 424 11.11 30.81 -15.64
CA ALA A 424 12.20 30.28 -14.82
C ALA A 424 13.07 31.45 -14.30
N THR A 425 12.60 32.11 -13.24
CA THR A 425 13.38 33.13 -12.55
C THR A 425 14.59 32.45 -11.91
N ALA A 426 15.68 33.18 -11.71
CA ALA A 426 16.87 32.69 -10.98
C ALA A 426 16.56 32.14 -9.57
N ASN A 427 15.33 32.34 -9.06
CA ASN A 427 14.85 31.95 -7.75
C ASN A 427 14.09 30.60 -7.70
N GLY A 428 13.89 29.92 -8.83
CA GLY A 428 13.20 28.62 -8.91
C GLY A 428 11.66 28.70 -8.82
N THR A 429 10.98 27.59 -9.11
CA THR A 429 9.51 27.47 -8.99
C THR A 429 9.15 27.18 -7.54
N VAL A 430 8.14 27.88 -7.00
CA VAL A 430 7.72 27.74 -5.59
C VAL A 430 6.33 27.07 -5.51
N ARG A 431 6.20 26.09 -4.63
CA ARG A 431 4.93 25.51 -4.19
C ARG A 431 4.78 25.72 -2.70
N GLU A 432 3.62 26.18 -2.27
CA GLU A 432 3.36 26.57 -0.88
C GLU A 432 2.13 25.82 -0.34
N PHE A 433 2.23 25.38 0.91
CA PHE A 433 1.20 24.64 1.62
C PHE A 433 0.99 25.20 3.02
N HIS A 434 -0.25 25.39 3.42
CA HIS A 434 -0.66 25.86 4.73
C HIS A 434 -1.23 24.68 5.52
N ARG A 435 -0.73 24.49 6.73
CA ARG A 435 -1.18 23.42 7.61
C ARG A 435 -1.50 23.97 8.98
N THR A 436 -2.47 23.34 9.61
CA THR A 436 -2.82 23.58 11.01
C THR A 436 -2.78 22.26 11.76
N VAL A 437 -2.01 22.23 12.84
CA VAL A 437 -1.91 21.07 13.71
C VAL A 437 -2.54 21.38 15.05
N THR A 438 -3.22 20.38 15.61
CA THR A 438 -3.84 20.43 16.95
C THR A 438 -3.03 19.56 17.90
N ASN A 439 -2.68 20.09 19.07
CA ASN A 439 -2.06 19.29 20.13
C ASN A 439 -3.10 18.36 20.77
N VAL A 440 -2.86 17.06 20.73
CA VAL A 440 -3.74 16.05 21.34
C VAL A 440 -3.11 15.39 22.57
N ALA A 441 -1.83 15.66 22.84
CA ALA A 441 -1.16 15.22 24.04
C ALA A 441 -1.51 16.10 25.24
N ASP A 442 -1.53 15.49 26.43
CA ASP A 442 -1.78 16.19 27.68
C ASP A 442 -0.57 17.06 28.06
N GLY A 443 -0.83 18.25 28.60
CA GLY A 443 0.20 19.21 29.02
C GLY A 443 0.68 20.16 27.92
N ALA A 444 1.67 20.98 28.26
CA ALA A 444 2.30 21.94 27.36
C ALA A 444 3.42 21.26 26.56
N TRP A 445 3.46 21.53 25.25
CA TRP A 445 4.43 20.93 24.34
C TRP A 445 5.02 21.97 23.39
N ALA A 446 6.30 21.76 23.04
CA ALA A 446 6.96 22.55 22.01
C ALA A 446 7.65 21.64 21.02
N TYR A 447 7.40 21.91 19.73
CA TYR A 447 7.90 21.12 18.63
C TYR A 447 8.78 21.95 17.72
N THR A 448 9.87 21.34 17.24
CA THR A 448 10.80 21.95 16.28
C THR A 448 10.71 21.19 14.96
N ALA A 449 10.61 21.93 13.85
CA ALA A 449 10.61 21.35 12.52
C ALA A 449 11.96 20.70 12.21
N ARG A 450 11.94 19.52 11.61
CA ARG A 450 13.09 18.85 11.00
C ARG A 450 12.72 18.44 9.59
N VAL A 451 13.57 18.79 8.63
CA VAL A 451 13.33 18.56 7.21
C VAL A 451 14.35 17.56 6.70
N THR A 452 13.88 16.56 5.96
CA THR A 452 14.70 15.75 5.06
C THR A 452 14.53 16.31 3.66
N GLU A 453 15.59 16.92 3.13
CA GLU A 453 15.58 17.59 1.83
C GLU A 453 15.35 16.60 0.69
N LEU A 454 14.89 17.15 -0.42
CA LEU A 454 14.59 16.49 -1.69
C LEU A 454 15.76 16.73 -2.66
N ASP A 455 16.15 15.73 -3.46
CA ASP A 455 17.25 15.92 -4.41
C ASP A 455 16.96 17.01 -5.47
N GLY A 456 17.66 18.13 -5.37
CA GLY A 456 17.48 19.32 -6.23
C GLY A 456 16.33 20.27 -5.82
N PHE A 457 15.72 20.07 -4.64
CA PHE A 457 14.65 20.94 -4.12
C PHE A 457 14.93 21.32 -2.67
N LYS A 458 14.48 22.52 -2.28
CA LYS A 458 14.62 23.03 -0.92
C LYS A 458 13.25 23.13 -0.24
N ILE A 459 13.13 22.54 0.95
CA ILE A 459 11.95 22.68 1.80
C ILE A 459 12.23 23.71 2.90
N SER A 460 11.31 24.65 3.10
CA SER A 460 11.38 25.61 4.21
C SER A 460 10.05 25.68 4.95
N VAL A 461 10.11 25.87 6.27
CA VAL A 461 8.94 25.86 7.16
C VAL A 461 8.93 27.11 8.02
N ASN A 462 7.78 27.78 8.12
CA ASN A 462 7.59 28.97 8.93
C ASN A 462 6.26 28.93 9.70
N PRO A 463 6.26 29.14 11.03
CA PRO A 463 7.44 29.23 11.91
C PRO A 463 8.18 27.89 12.02
N HIS A 464 9.45 27.91 12.41
CA HIS A 464 10.26 26.69 12.60
C HIS A 464 9.98 25.99 13.95
N ARG A 465 9.28 26.66 14.87
CA ARG A 465 8.94 26.15 16.20
C ARG A 465 7.48 26.44 16.53
N LEU A 466 6.77 25.43 17.03
CA LEU A 466 5.39 25.53 17.48
C LEU A 466 5.34 25.31 18.99
N VAL A 467 4.57 26.12 19.70
CA VAL A 467 4.41 26.05 21.16
C VAL A 467 2.92 25.99 21.48
N PHE A 468 2.56 25.02 22.30
CA PHE A 468 1.20 24.75 22.76
C PHE A 468 1.19 24.79 24.28
N GLU A 469 0.25 25.54 24.87
CA GLU A 469 0.12 25.63 26.34
C GLU A 469 -0.67 24.44 26.91
N GLY A 470 -1.47 23.78 26.08
CA GLY A 470 -2.27 22.63 26.49
C GLY A 470 -2.87 21.85 25.33
N LYS A 471 -3.63 20.81 25.70
CA LYS A 471 -4.38 19.96 24.76
C LYS A 471 -5.50 20.75 24.08
N GLY A 472 -5.73 20.48 22.80
CA GLY A 472 -6.75 21.13 21.96
C GLY A 472 -6.29 22.44 21.30
N GLU A 473 -5.13 22.98 21.68
CA GLU A 473 -4.60 24.17 21.03
C GLU A 473 -4.18 23.89 19.59
N LYS A 474 -4.45 24.87 18.72
CA LYS A 474 -4.10 24.83 17.30
C LYS A 474 -2.96 25.79 16.99
N ARG A 475 -2.06 25.38 16.10
CA ARG A 475 -1.05 26.25 15.52
C ARG A 475 -0.92 25.99 14.03
N SER A 476 -0.75 27.06 13.27
CA SER A 476 -0.60 27.00 11.83
C SER A 476 0.84 27.27 11.42
N PHE A 477 1.24 26.68 10.30
CA PHE A 477 2.54 26.88 9.67
C PHE A 477 2.43 26.75 8.16
N THR A 478 3.42 27.30 7.48
CA THR A 478 3.55 27.27 6.02
C THR A 478 4.77 26.44 5.64
N VAL A 479 4.62 25.57 4.64
CA VAL A 479 5.69 24.81 4.01
C VAL A 479 5.89 25.33 2.59
N ARG A 480 7.12 25.69 2.23
CA ARG A 480 7.50 26.11 0.88
C ARG A 480 8.50 25.15 0.29
N ILE A 481 8.19 24.63 -0.90
CA ILE A 481 9.05 23.75 -1.70
C ILE A 481 9.53 24.56 -2.90
N VAL A 482 10.85 24.73 -3.01
CA VAL A 482 11.48 25.47 -4.10
C VAL A 482 12.23 24.50 -4.98
N GLY A 483 11.84 24.40 -6.26
CA GLY A 483 12.48 23.57 -7.26
C GLY A 483 13.41 24.38 -8.15
N HIS A 484 14.67 23.95 -8.25
CA HIS A 484 15.69 24.57 -9.10
C HIS A 484 16.04 23.74 -10.34
N ARG A 485 15.45 22.55 -10.48
CA ARG A 485 15.61 21.67 -11.65
C ARG A 485 14.25 21.26 -12.20
N LYS A 486 14.23 20.95 -13.50
CA LYS A 486 13.10 20.27 -14.12
C LYS A 486 13.06 18.80 -13.65
N LEU A 487 11.86 18.27 -13.49
CA LEU A 487 11.61 16.85 -13.35
C LEU A 487 11.26 16.29 -14.73
N ASN A 488 11.80 15.13 -15.06
CA ASN A 488 11.35 14.40 -16.23
C ASN A 488 10.02 13.70 -15.94
N ASP A 489 9.43 13.17 -17.00
CA ASP A 489 8.25 12.34 -16.88
C ASP A 489 8.49 11.18 -15.91
N TYR A 490 7.54 10.98 -15.00
CA TYR A 490 7.58 9.93 -13.96
C TYR A 490 8.68 10.10 -12.90
N ASP A 491 9.44 11.20 -12.90
CA ASP A 491 10.36 11.48 -11.80
C ASP A 491 9.60 11.68 -10.50
N VAL A 492 10.09 11.02 -9.45
CA VAL A 492 9.56 11.15 -8.09
C VAL A 492 10.73 11.40 -7.16
N VAL A 493 10.84 12.63 -6.66
CA VAL A 493 11.74 12.93 -5.53
C VAL A 493 10.93 13.08 -4.26
N HIS A 494 11.47 12.59 -3.15
CA HIS A 494 10.74 12.62 -1.89
C HIS A 494 11.64 12.89 -0.68
N GLY A 495 11.02 13.48 0.35
CA GLY A 495 11.61 13.89 1.60
C GLY A 495 10.57 13.82 2.70
N ALA A 496 10.77 14.55 3.78
CA ALA A 496 9.81 14.61 4.88
C ALA A 496 9.94 15.88 5.71
N LEU A 497 8.83 16.29 6.32
CA LEU A 497 8.80 17.22 7.43
C LEU A 497 8.44 16.44 8.70
N SER A 498 9.20 16.62 9.78
CA SER A 498 8.88 16.07 11.10
C SER A 498 8.82 17.18 12.14
N TRP A 499 7.73 17.23 12.90
CA TRP A 499 7.69 18.00 14.15
C TRP A 499 8.18 17.11 15.29
N VAL A 500 9.26 17.51 15.93
CA VAL A 500 9.91 16.73 17.00
C VAL A 500 9.88 17.54 18.28
N ASP A 501 9.38 16.94 19.37
CA ASP A 501 9.43 17.58 20.69
C ASP A 501 10.87 17.60 21.27
N GLY A 502 11.05 18.28 22.40
CA GLY A 502 12.36 18.42 23.04
C GLY A 502 12.97 17.11 23.59
N GLU A 503 12.14 16.12 23.94
CA GLU A 503 12.54 14.83 24.50
C GLU A 503 12.65 13.73 23.44
N GLY A 504 12.14 13.98 22.22
CA GLY A 504 12.03 13.01 21.14
C GLY A 504 10.90 11.99 21.34
N LYS A 505 9.95 12.24 22.26
CA LYS A 505 8.85 11.31 22.54
C LYS A 505 7.88 11.24 21.35
N HIS A 506 7.48 12.40 20.85
CA HIS A 506 6.59 12.60 19.72
C HIS A 506 7.41 13.05 18.52
N VAL A 507 7.23 12.31 17.42
CA VAL A 507 7.78 12.63 16.10
C VAL A 507 6.63 12.56 15.12
N VAL A 508 6.12 13.72 14.73
CA VAL A 508 4.96 13.86 13.84
C VAL A 508 5.47 14.05 12.42
N ARG A 509 5.56 12.95 11.65
CA ARG A 509 6.22 12.92 10.35
C ARG A 509 5.23 12.98 9.20
N SER A 510 5.41 13.90 8.27
CA SER A 510 4.65 14.02 7.03
C SER A 510 5.56 13.83 5.81
N PRO A 511 5.26 12.90 4.90
CA PRO A 511 6.03 12.75 3.66
C PRO A 511 5.83 13.94 2.74
N VAL A 512 6.87 14.29 2.00
CA VAL A 512 6.87 15.35 0.99
C VAL A 512 7.30 14.75 -0.34
N VAL A 513 6.54 14.99 -1.41
CA VAL A 513 6.83 14.52 -2.78
C VAL A 513 6.88 15.71 -3.73
N ALA A 514 7.86 15.71 -4.64
CA ALA A 514 7.82 16.50 -5.85
C ALA A 514 7.83 15.59 -7.09
N THR A 515 6.91 15.82 -8.02
CA THR A 515 6.71 15.00 -9.23
C THR A 515 6.06 15.83 -10.36
N THR A 516 5.57 15.19 -11.43
CA THR A 516 4.91 15.84 -12.58
C THR A 516 3.45 15.38 -12.74
N HIS A 517 2.61 16.24 -13.32
CA HIS A 517 1.18 15.99 -13.52
C HIS A 517 0.89 14.93 -14.57
N ASN A 518 1.81 14.65 -15.50
CA ASN A 518 1.71 13.73 -16.64
C ASN A 518 0.34 13.08 -16.80
N LEU A 519 -0.59 13.76 -17.46
CA LEU A 519 -1.73 13.07 -18.01
C LEU A 519 -1.17 12.11 -19.06
N PRO A 520 -1.51 10.81 -19.06
CA PRO A 520 -1.13 9.96 -20.18
C PRO A 520 -1.64 10.63 -21.46
N ASP A 521 -0.80 10.66 -22.50
CA ASP A 521 -1.26 11.01 -23.84
C ASP A 521 -2.49 10.13 -24.12
N THR A 522 -3.64 10.78 -24.26
CA THR A 522 -4.86 10.15 -24.72
C THR A 522 -4.71 9.91 -26.22
N ASP A 523 -4.03 8.82 -26.57
CA ASP A 523 -4.12 8.20 -27.90
C ASP A 523 -4.91 6.90 -27.83
#